data_AF-A0A2S8SW92-F1
#
_entry.id   AF-A0A2S8SW92-F1
#
_cell.length_a   1.000
_cell.length_b   1.000
_cell.length_c   1.000
_cell.angle_alpha   90.00
_cell.angle_beta   90.00
_cell.angle_gamma   90.00
#
_symmetry.space_group_name_H-M   'P 1'
#
loop_
_entity.id
_entity.type
_entity.pdbx_description
1 polymer ?
#
loop_
_entity_poly.entity_id
_entity_poly.type
_entity_poly.pdbx_seq_one_letter_code
_entity_poly.pdbx_strand_id
1 'polypeptide(L)'
;MNGFSFVLLILAGFFAWRGFHSYINASEAKRFRREERERTRHVLELDPSNSGTRAQFAAFLMEDGEVDAAIHEYRNAISTSPYGPFTDAWKRKLKEALEIQAILARGERVPGFNEWRVCPKCQAKVSIQEKTCPTCGEVLHMNTLEWVLRSDVQRDIWSHSIPIALVLWIVAIIFSTLPREVQGTLIISSILVGYWLFLRSFNV
;
A
#
# COMPACT_ATOMS: atom_id res chain seq x y z
N MET A 1 2.69 3.61 36.62
CA MET A 1 2.94 3.61 35.16
C MET A 1 2.15 4.78 34.58
N ASN A 2 2.83 5.81 34.08
CA ASN A 2 2.19 7.07 33.73
C ASN A 2 1.31 6.86 32.48
N GLY A 3 0.13 7.48 32.42
CA GLY A 3 -0.83 7.31 31.30
C GLY A 3 -0.23 7.51 29.91
N PHE A 4 0.89 8.24 29.82
CA PHE A 4 1.72 8.40 28.63
C PHE A 4 2.25 7.06 28.06
N SER A 5 2.61 6.10 28.92
CA SER A 5 3.19 4.82 28.51
C SER A 5 2.17 3.87 27.88
N PHE A 6 0.89 4.00 28.25
CA PHE A 6 -0.19 3.16 27.70
C PHE A 6 -0.61 3.64 26.30
N VAL A 7 -0.67 4.96 26.10
CA VAL A 7 -0.92 5.57 24.79
C VAL A 7 0.18 5.19 23.79
N LEU A 8 1.45 5.15 24.24
CA LEU A 8 2.57 4.72 23.41
C LEU A 8 2.45 3.26 22.94
N LEU A 9 1.92 2.35 23.77
CA LEU A 9 1.73 0.95 23.41
C LEU A 9 0.59 0.76 22.40
N ILE A 10 -0.52 1.50 22.54
CA ILE A 10 -1.63 1.47 21.58
C ILE A 10 -1.17 2.05 20.23
N LEU A 11 -0.43 3.16 20.24
CA LEU A 11 0.17 3.72 19.03
C LEU A 11 1.15 2.73 18.40
N ALA A 12 2.02 2.10 19.19
CA ALA A 12 2.95 1.09 18.68
C ALA A 12 2.22 -0.11 18.05
N GLY A 13 1.12 -0.58 18.65
CA GLY A 13 0.27 -1.65 18.09
C GLY A 13 -0.39 -1.23 16.77
N PHE A 14 -0.89 0.00 16.68
CA PHE A 14 -1.46 0.55 15.44
C PHE A 14 -0.43 0.68 14.32
N PHE A 15 0.77 1.18 14.64
CA PHE A 15 1.87 1.26 13.68
C PHE A 15 2.41 -0.11 13.26
N ALA A 16 2.49 -1.07 14.19
CA ALA A 16 2.87 -2.45 13.90
C ALA A 16 1.85 -3.16 12.99
N TRP A 17 0.55 -3.00 13.26
CA TRP A 17 -0.51 -3.52 12.39
C TRP A 17 -0.44 -2.93 10.98
N ARG A 18 -0.27 -1.62 10.88
CA ARG A 18 -0.14 -0.92 9.59
C ARG A 18 1.13 -1.36 8.83
N GLY A 19 2.24 -1.54 9.53
CA GLY A 19 3.49 -2.06 8.95
C GLY A 19 3.35 -3.50 8.45
N PHE A 20 2.68 -4.36 9.23
CA PHE A 20 2.42 -5.75 8.86
C PHE A 20 1.53 -5.87 7.62
N HIS A 21 0.46 -5.07 7.54
CA HIS A 21 -0.42 -5.06 6.38
C HIS A 21 0.28 -4.55 5.11
N SER A 22 1.17 -3.56 5.26
CA SER A 22 2.02 -3.07 4.17
C SER A 22 3.02 -4.12 3.69
N TYR A 23 3.55 -4.95 4.60
CA TYR A 23 4.50 -6.02 4.27
C TYR A 23 3.83 -7.17 3.50
N ILE A 24 2.63 -7.60 3.92
CA ILE A 24 1.85 -8.64 3.22
C ILE A 24 1.46 -8.18 1.82
N ASN A 25 1.00 -6.94 1.65
CA ASN A 25 0.64 -6.42 0.32
C ASN A 25 1.85 -6.35 -0.63
N ALA A 26 3.04 -6.06 -0.10
CA ALA A 26 4.26 -6.02 -0.90
C ALA A 26 4.75 -7.41 -1.33
N SER A 27 4.56 -8.45 -0.50
CA SER A 27 4.96 -9.82 -0.85
C SER A 27 4.02 -10.42 -1.89
N GLU A 28 2.73 -10.18 -1.78
CA GLU A 28 1.72 -10.67 -2.73
C GLU A 28 1.86 -10.01 -4.11
N ALA A 29 2.14 -8.70 -4.16
CA ALA A 29 2.46 -8.00 -5.40
C ALA A 29 3.72 -8.56 -6.09
N LYS A 30 4.76 -8.93 -5.31
CA LYS A 30 5.96 -9.58 -5.86
C LYS A 30 5.67 -10.98 -6.40
N ARG A 31 4.78 -11.75 -5.75
CA ARG A 31 4.37 -13.08 -6.21
C ARG A 31 3.64 -12.99 -7.56
N PHE A 32 2.62 -12.15 -7.65
CA PHE A 32 1.86 -11.95 -8.89
C PHE A 32 2.77 -11.56 -10.08
N ARG A 33 3.77 -10.70 -9.84
CA ARG A 33 4.75 -10.31 -10.87
C ARG A 33 5.63 -11.46 -11.35
N ARG A 34 6.04 -12.35 -10.45
CA ARG A 34 6.81 -13.54 -10.84
C ARG A 34 5.96 -14.48 -11.69
N GLU A 35 4.74 -14.74 -11.26
CA GLU A 35 3.80 -15.62 -11.98
C GLU A 35 3.51 -15.10 -13.40
N GLU A 36 3.25 -13.80 -13.57
CA GLU A 36 2.96 -13.25 -14.91
C GLU A 36 4.19 -13.28 -15.83
N ARG A 37 5.39 -13.04 -15.28
CA ARG A 37 6.66 -13.15 -16.02
C ARG A 37 6.92 -14.60 -16.46
N GLU A 38 6.67 -15.57 -15.59
CA GLU A 38 6.80 -17.00 -15.90
C GLU A 38 5.78 -17.45 -16.93
N ARG A 39 4.51 -17.05 -16.79
CA ARG A 39 3.45 -17.35 -17.78
C ARG A 39 3.82 -16.82 -19.16
N THR A 40 4.27 -15.57 -19.23
CA THR A 40 4.64 -14.93 -20.49
C THR A 40 5.85 -15.62 -21.12
N ARG A 41 6.85 -15.98 -20.32
CA ARG A 41 8.01 -16.76 -20.79
C ARG A 41 7.58 -18.11 -21.36
N HIS A 42 6.73 -18.86 -20.66
CA HIS A 42 6.26 -20.17 -21.11
C HIS A 42 5.54 -20.08 -22.46
N VAL A 43 4.73 -19.04 -22.68
CA VAL A 43 4.08 -18.82 -23.99
C VAL A 43 5.11 -18.55 -25.09
N LEU A 44 6.16 -17.78 -24.79
CA LEU A 44 7.24 -17.49 -25.75
C LEU A 44 8.17 -18.68 -25.99
N GLU A 45 8.26 -19.63 -25.06
CA GLU A 45 8.95 -20.91 -25.26
C GLU A 45 8.16 -21.83 -26.22
N LEU A 46 6.83 -21.83 -26.10
CA LEU A 46 5.94 -22.60 -26.98
C LEU A 46 5.80 -21.99 -28.37
N ASP A 47 5.67 -20.66 -28.46
CA ASP A 47 5.64 -19.92 -29.71
C ASP A 47 6.57 -18.69 -29.66
N PRO A 48 7.84 -18.87 -30.03
CA PRO A 48 8.81 -17.77 -30.07
C PRO A 48 8.45 -16.67 -31.06
N SER A 49 7.57 -16.95 -32.02
CA SER A 49 7.15 -16.03 -33.08
C SER A 49 5.91 -15.20 -32.72
N ASN A 50 5.33 -15.42 -31.53
CA ASN A 50 4.15 -14.69 -31.10
C ASN A 50 4.46 -13.22 -30.77
N SER A 51 4.40 -12.38 -31.80
CA SER A 51 4.64 -10.93 -31.70
C SER A 51 3.66 -10.24 -30.74
N GLY A 52 2.44 -10.75 -30.61
CA GLY A 52 1.43 -10.21 -29.69
C GLY A 52 1.83 -10.39 -28.23
N THR A 53 2.22 -11.60 -27.85
CA THR A 53 2.70 -11.90 -26.50
C THR A 53 4.01 -11.18 -26.19
N ARG A 54 4.94 -11.06 -27.16
CA ARG A 54 6.16 -10.26 -26.98
C ARG A 54 5.85 -8.78 -26.70
N ALA A 55 4.91 -8.19 -27.44
CA ALA A 55 4.51 -6.81 -27.20
C ALA A 55 3.79 -6.62 -25.86
N GLN A 56 3.00 -7.60 -25.41
CA GLN A 56 2.39 -7.58 -24.07
C GLN A 56 3.47 -7.69 -22.98
N PHE A 57 4.46 -8.56 -23.17
CA PHE A 57 5.59 -8.69 -22.26
C PHE A 57 6.36 -7.37 -22.13
N ALA A 58 6.60 -6.70 -23.25
CA ALA A 58 7.22 -5.38 -23.28
C ALA A 58 6.42 -4.33 -22.49
N ALA A 59 5.08 -4.39 -22.53
CA ALA A 59 4.23 -3.51 -21.73
C ALA A 59 4.37 -3.78 -20.22
N PHE A 60 4.41 -5.05 -19.80
CA PHE A 60 4.66 -5.39 -18.40
C PHE A 60 6.05 -4.93 -17.93
N LEU A 61 7.07 -5.04 -18.78
CA LEU A 61 8.42 -4.54 -18.48
C LEU A 61 8.44 -3.01 -18.32
N MET A 62 7.65 -2.28 -19.12
CA MET A 62 7.46 -0.84 -18.93
C MET A 62 6.83 -0.51 -17.57
N GLU A 63 5.80 -1.25 -17.16
CA GLU A 63 5.16 -1.06 -15.85
C GLU A 63 6.10 -1.36 -14.69
N ASP A 64 7.03 -2.31 -14.86
CA ASP A 64 8.05 -2.65 -13.87
C ASP A 64 9.23 -1.66 -13.85
N GLY A 65 9.31 -0.77 -14.84
CA GLY A 65 10.41 0.18 -15.03
C GLY A 65 11.64 -0.40 -15.70
N GLU A 66 11.57 -1.63 -16.21
CA GLU A 66 12.62 -2.29 -16.98
C GLU A 66 12.58 -1.79 -18.44
N VAL A 67 12.79 -0.49 -18.64
CA VAL A 67 12.59 0.21 -19.94
C VAL A 67 13.45 -0.36 -21.06
N ASP A 68 14.71 -0.67 -20.79
CA ASP A 68 15.63 -1.21 -21.79
C ASP A 68 15.17 -2.59 -22.29
N ALA A 69 14.71 -3.44 -21.37
CA ALA A 69 14.18 -4.76 -21.70
C ALA A 69 12.87 -4.63 -22.49
N ALA A 70 12.00 -3.68 -22.13
CA ALA A 70 10.79 -3.40 -22.88
C ALA A 70 11.07 -2.97 -24.33
N ILE A 71 12.06 -2.08 -24.53
CA ILE A 71 12.47 -1.63 -25.87
C ILE A 71 12.92 -2.82 -26.72
N HIS A 72 13.71 -3.73 -26.14
CA HIS A 72 14.17 -4.94 -26.84
C HIS A 72 12.98 -5.78 -27.32
N GLU A 73 12.01 -6.06 -26.46
CA GLU A 73 10.86 -6.89 -26.81
C GLU A 73 9.90 -6.22 -27.79
N TYR A 74 9.68 -4.90 -27.70
CA TYR A 74 8.91 -4.18 -28.72
C TYR A 74 9.57 -4.24 -30.10
N ARG A 75 10.91 -4.11 -30.17
CA ARG A 75 11.65 -4.25 -31.44
C ARG A 75 11.48 -5.66 -32.02
N ASN A 76 11.60 -6.70 -31.19
CA ASN A 76 11.41 -8.08 -31.61
C ASN A 76 9.97 -8.36 -32.09
N ALA A 77 8.98 -7.81 -31.40
CA ALA A 77 7.58 -7.93 -31.81
C ALA A 77 7.33 -7.29 -33.20
N ILE A 78 7.87 -6.10 -33.43
CA ILE A 78 7.75 -5.37 -34.70
C ILE A 78 8.54 -6.06 -35.82
N SER A 79 9.73 -6.61 -35.54
CA SER A 79 10.52 -7.31 -36.55
C SER A 79 9.85 -8.61 -37.00
N THR A 80 9.18 -9.30 -36.07
CA THR A 80 8.49 -10.57 -36.34
C THR A 80 7.17 -10.35 -37.09
N SER A 81 6.50 -9.22 -36.84
CA SER A 81 5.28 -8.83 -37.57
C SER A 81 5.32 -7.35 -37.96
N PRO A 82 5.97 -7.00 -39.08
CA PRO A 82 6.18 -5.60 -39.49
C PRO A 82 4.94 -4.93 -40.11
N TYR A 83 3.96 -5.73 -40.56
CA TYR A 83 2.72 -5.27 -41.22
C TYR A 83 1.46 -5.83 -40.56
N GLY A 84 1.57 -6.28 -39.31
CA GLY A 84 0.45 -6.80 -38.54
C GLY A 84 -0.55 -5.71 -38.12
N PRO A 85 -1.79 -6.09 -37.78
CA PRO A 85 -2.85 -5.14 -37.43
C PRO A 85 -2.55 -4.32 -36.17
N PHE A 86 -1.64 -4.80 -35.31
CA PHE A 86 -1.24 -4.14 -34.06
C PHE A 86 0.15 -3.48 -34.13
N THR A 87 0.86 -3.62 -35.25
CA THR A 87 2.27 -3.18 -35.35
C THR A 87 2.43 -1.68 -35.15
N ASP A 88 1.49 -0.87 -35.64
CA ASP A 88 1.53 0.58 -35.43
C ASP A 88 1.27 0.96 -33.96
N ALA A 89 0.45 0.18 -33.24
CA ALA A 89 0.30 0.35 -31.80
C ALA A 89 1.60 0.03 -31.05
N TRP A 90 2.31 -1.02 -31.45
CA TRP A 90 3.62 -1.36 -30.87
C TRP A 90 4.69 -0.32 -31.20
N LYS A 91 4.72 0.22 -32.43
CA LYS A 91 5.63 1.32 -32.80
C LYS A 91 5.40 2.56 -31.93
N ARG A 92 4.15 2.91 -31.63
CA ARG A 92 3.83 4.01 -30.70
C ARG A 92 4.38 3.75 -29.30
N LYS A 93 4.16 2.55 -28.75
CA LYS A 93 4.68 2.15 -27.44
C LYS A 93 6.20 2.08 -27.40
N LEU A 94 6.84 1.65 -28.48
CA LEU A 94 8.30 1.69 -28.62
C LEU A 94 8.83 3.13 -28.61
N LYS A 95 8.16 4.06 -29.30
CA LYS A 95 8.51 5.48 -29.29
C LYS A 95 8.42 6.05 -27.86
N GLU A 96 7.31 5.78 -27.16
CA GLU A 96 7.13 6.17 -25.76
C GLU A 96 8.24 5.61 -24.85
N ALA A 97 8.59 4.32 -25.01
CA ALA A 97 9.67 3.70 -24.26
C ALA A 97 11.03 4.35 -24.51
N LEU A 98 11.33 4.72 -25.76
CA LEU A 98 12.56 5.44 -26.12
C LEU A 98 12.61 6.86 -25.54
N GLU A 99 11.48 7.57 -25.51
CA GLU A 99 11.39 8.88 -24.88
C GLU A 99 11.65 8.79 -23.37
N ILE A 100 11.05 7.81 -22.70
CA ILE A 100 11.28 7.52 -21.28
C ILE A 100 12.74 7.16 -21.04
N GLN A 101 13.33 6.27 -21.86
CA GLN A 101 14.75 5.93 -21.76
C GLN A 101 15.65 7.17 -21.86
N ALA A 102 15.34 8.08 -22.79
CA ALA A 102 16.10 9.32 -22.97
C ALA A 102 15.98 10.27 -21.77
N ILE A 103 14.80 10.38 -21.16
CA ILE A 103 14.60 11.17 -19.93
C ILE A 103 15.41 10.57 -18.78
N LEU A 104 15.31 9.25 -18.57
CA LEU A 104 16.04 8.53 -17.53
C LEU A 104 17.56 8.63 -17.72
N ALA A 105 18.05 8.59 -18.97
CA ALA A 105 19.46 8.75 -19.29
C ALA A 105 20.01 10.15 -18.92
N ARG A 106 19.15 11.18 -18.88
CA ARG A 106 19.52 12.52 -18.37
C ARG A 106 19.47 12.63 -16.85
N GLY A 107 19.09 11.57 -16.14
CA GLY A 107 18.89 11.58 -14.69
C GLY A 107 17.59 12.29 -14.26
N GLU A 108 16.70 12.57 -15.20
CA GLU A 108 15.39 13.16 -14.93
C GLU A 108 14.39 12.08 -14.53
N ARG A 109 13.42 12.44 -13.69
CA ARG A 109 12.26 11.59 -13.35
C ARG A 109 11.14 11.80 -14.36
N VAL A 110 10.48 10.73 -14.77
CA VAL A 110 9.25 10.81 -15.56
C VAL A 110 8.05 10.81 -14.59
N PRO A 111 7.27 11.90 -14.46
CA PRO A 111 6.13 11.95 -13.54
C PRO A 111 5.08 10.89 -13.89
N GLY A 112 4.61 10.12 -12.91
CA GLY A 112 3.63 9.05 -13.12
C GLY A 112 4.19 7.75 -13.75
N PHE A 113 5.45 7.73 -14.17
CA PHE A 113 6.09 6.52 -14.69
C PHE A 113 6.61 5.63 -13.54
N ASN A 114 6.17 4.38 -13.51
CA ASN A 114 6.49 3.41 -12.46
C ASN A 114 6.10 3.86 -11.04
N GLU A 115 5.16 4.80 -10.93
CA GLU A 115 4.62 5.33 -9.68
C GLU A 115 3.27 4.63 -9.39
N TRP A 116 3.32 3.39 -8.88
CA TRP A 116 2.14 2.56 -8.60
C TRP A 116 1.90 2.35 -7.10
N ARG A 117 0.63 2.17 -6.72
CA ARG A 117 0.20 1.71 -5.39
C ARG A 117 -0.75 0.51 -5.51
N VAL A 118 -0.83 -0.27 -4.44
CA VAL A 118 -1.79 -1.38 -4.33
C VAL A 118 -3.00 -0.90 -3.55
N CYS A 119 -4.20 -1.13 -4.08
CA CYS A 119 -5.46 -0.81 -3.39
C CYS A 119 -5.58 -1.66 -2.11
N PRO A 120 -5.85 -1.07 -0.93
CA PRO A 120 -5.94 -1.83 0.32
C PRO A 120 -7.16 -2.75 0.38
N LYS A 121 -8.19 -2.51 -0.44
CA LYS A 121 -9.44 -3.27 -0.44
C LYS A 121 -9.47 -4.40 -1.45
N CYS A 122 -9.16 -4.10 -2.72
CA CYS A 122 -9.25 -5.08 -3.80
C CYS A 122 -7.88 -5.51 -4.35
N GLN A 123 -6.78 -4.98 -3.81
CA GLN A 123 -5.42 -5.30 -4.23
C GLN A 123 -5.07 -4.98 -5.71
N ALA A 124 -5.94 -4.25 -6.43
CA ALA A 124 -5.61 -3.79 -7.77
C ALA A 124 -4.40 -2.84 -7.75
N LYS A 125 -3.54 -2.95 -8.76
CA LYS A 125 -2.52 -1.93 -9.05
C LYS A 125 -3.21 -0.70 -9.59
N VAL A 126 -2.97 0.44 -8.96
CA VAL A 126 -3.52 1.72 -9.37
C VAL A 126 -2.39 2.74 -9.39
N SER A 127 -2.37 3.63 -10.37
CA SER A 127 -1.36 4.69 -10.39
C SER A 127 -1.50 5.61 -9.18
N ILE A 128 -0.39 6.22 -8.78
CA ILE A 128 -0.33 7.11 -7.62
C ILE A 128 -1.16 8.38 -7.85
N GLN A 129 -1.52 8.71 -9.08
CA GLN A 129 -2.31 9.90 -9.43
C GLN A 129 -3.81 9.71 -9.18
N GLU A 130 -4.30 8.48 -9.21
CA GLU A 130 -5.71 8.15 -9.04
C GLU A 130 -6.11 8.27 -7.57
N LYS A 131 -7.12 9.12 -7.33
CA LYS A 131 -7.70 9.34 -6.00
C LYS A 131 -8.62 8.20 -5.57
N THR A 132 -9.22 7.50 -6.53
CA THR A 132 -10.11 6.35 -6.31
C THR A 132 -9.67 5.16 -7.14
N CYS A 133 -9.86 3.97 -6.60
CA CYS A 133 -9.55 2.72 -7.26
C CYS A 133 -10.58 2.50 -8.38
N PRO A 134 -10.15 2.37 -9.65
CA PRO A 134 -11.06 2.14 -10.76
C PRO A 134 -11.75 0.77 -10.69
N THR A 135 -11.15 -0.19 -9.97
CA THR A 135 -11.66 -1.56 -9.85
C THR A 135 -12.77 -1.70 -8.80
N CYS A 136 -12.63 -1.06 -7.63
CA CYS A 136 -13.55 -1.27 -6.51
C CYS A 136 -14.10 0.01 -5.88
N GLY A 137 -13.76 1.19 -6.43
CA GLY A 137 -14.21 2.50 -5.94
C GLY A 137 -13.55 2.97 -4.64
N GLU A 138 -12.58 2.23 -4.10
CA GLU A 138 -11.92 2.56 -2.83
C GLU A 138 -11.07 3.83 -2.95
N VAL A 139 -11.02 4.65 -1.91
CA VAL A 139 -10.26 5.91 -1.95
C VAL A 139 -8.80 5.64 -1.61
N LEU A 140 -7.88 5.99 -2.51
CA LEU A 140 -6.47 5.59 -2.45
C LEU A 140 -5.52 6.72 -2.05
N HIS A 141 -5.93 7.97 -2.26
CA HIS A 141 -5.13 9.14 -1.96
C HIS A 141 -5.93 10.09 -1.09
N MET A 142 -5.40 10.38 0.10
CA MET A 142 -5.80 11.55 0.88
C MET A 142 -4.55 12.07 1.60
N ASN A 143 -4.30 13.37 1.53
CA ASN A 143 -3.40 13.99 2.50
C ASN A 143 -3.98 13.84 3.92
N THR A 144 -3.14 13.91 4.96
CA THR A 144 -3.59 13.77 6.36
C THR A 144 -4.77 14.70 6.68
N LEU A 145 -4.72 15.95 6.20
CA LEU A 145 -5.78 16.92 6.38
C LEU A 145 -7.08 16.53 5.65
N GLU A 146 -6.98 16.07 4.40
CA GLU A 146 -8.14 15.65 3.60
C GLU A 146 -8.80 14.40 4.21
N TRP A 147 -8.00 13.46 4.73
CA TRP A 147 -8.50 12.25 5.39
C TRP A 147 -9.27 12.59 6.68
N VAL A 148 -8.79 13.56 7.46
CA VAL A 148 -9.45 14.02 8.69
C VAL A 148 -10.78 14.73 8.43
N LEU A 149 -10.92 15.44 7.30
CA LEU A 149 -12.09 16.28 6.98
C LEU A 149 -13.23 15.52 6.26
N ARG A 150 -13.11 14.22 6.05
CA ARG A 150 -14.09 13.41 5.32
C ARG A 150 -15.25 13.00 6.22
N SER A 151 -16.48 13.35 5.83
CA SER A 151 -17.69 13.20 6.67
C SER A 151 -18.11 11.75 6.98
N ASP A 152 -17.71 10.80 6.14
CA ASP A 152 -17.93 9.35 6.28
C ASP A 152 -17.00 8.74 7.35
N VAL A 153 -15.70 9.02 7.25
CA VAL A 153 -14.68 8.60 8.22
C VAL A 153 -14.87 9.32 9.56
N GLN A 154 -15.23 10.60 9.50
CA GLN A 154 -15.49 11.40 10.69
C GLN A 154 -16.65 10.80 11.51
N ARG A 155 -17.72 10.29 10.89
CA ARG A 155 -18.85 9.72 11.64
C ARG A 155 -18.48 8.45 12.41
N ASP A 156 -17.72 7.55 11.80
CA ASP A 156 -17.37 6.26 12.41
C ASP A 156 -16.23 6.38 13.45
N ILE A 157 -15.27 7.28 13.20
CA ILE A 157 -14.26 7.61 14.20
C ILE A 157 -14.90 8.33 15.37
N TRP A 158 -15.74 9.36 15.13
CA TRP A 158 -16.34 10.16 16.20
C TRP A 158 -17.35 9.36 17.04
N SER A 159 -18.06 8.39 16.45
CA SER A 159 -19.00 7.54 17.19
C SER A 159 -18.32 6.70 18.28
N HIS A 160 -17.07 6.27 18.08
CA HIS A 160 -16.32 5.48 19.05
C HIS A 160 -15.34 6.32 19.88
N SER A 161 -14.68 7.29 19.27
CA SER A 161 -13.62 8.05 19.94
C SER A 161 -14.15 9.11 20.91
N ILE A 162 -15.29 9.76 20.63
CA ILE A 162 -15.91 10.69 21.59
C ILE A 162 -16.31 10.00 22.89
N PRO A 163 -17.08 8.88 22.90
CA PRO A 163 -17.50 8.26 24.15
C PRO A 163 -16.31 7.74 24.95
N ILE A 164 -15.29 7.17 24.29
CA ILE A 164 -14.05 6.75 24.96
C ILE A 164 -13.35 7.95 25.60
N ALA A 165 -13.17 9.06 24.85
CA ALA A 165 -12.55 10.26 25.36
C ALA A 165 -13.34 10.89 26.52
N LEU A 166 -14.67 10.88 26.45
CA LEU A 166 -15.57 11.41 27.48
C LEU A 166 -15.50 10.56 28.76
N VAL A 167 -15.50 9.23 28.64
CA VAL A 167 -15.33 8.32 29.78
C VAL A 167 -13.95 8.54 30.42
N LEU A 168 -12.88 8.61 29.63
CA LEU A 168 -11.53 8.86 30.16
C LEU A 168 -11.41 10.23 30.84
N TRP A 169 -12.06 11.26 30.28
CA TRP A 169 -12.09 12.59 30.88
C TRP A 169 -12.85 12.62 32.21
N ILE A 170 -14.00 11.95 32.30
CA ILE A 170 -14.77 11.81 33.55
C ILE A 170 -13.96 11.05 34.60
N VAL A 171 -13.33 9.93 34.21
CA VAL A 171 -12.47 9.15 35.12
C VAL A 171 -11.31 9.99 35.62
N ALA A 172 -10.69 10.81 34.76
CA ALA A 172 -9.60 11.71 35.14
C ALA A 172 -10.06 12.79 36.13
N ILE A 173 -11.25 13.36 35.95
CA ILE A 173 -11.84 14.33 36.88
C ILE A 173 -12.08 13.69 38.24
N ILE A 174 -12.78 12.55 38.26
CA ILE A 174 -13.05 11.81 39.50
C ILE A 174 -11.73 11.50 40.21
N PHE A 175 -10.73 11.03 39.46
CA PHE A 175 -9.42 10.74 39.99
C PHE A 175 -8.73 11.99 40.58
N SER A 176 -8.84 13.15 39.92
CA SER A 176 -8.26 14.42 40.39
C SER A 176 -8.90 14.95 41.67
N THR A 177 -10.17 14.60 41.92
CA THR A 177 -10.90 15.01 43.14
C THR A 177 -10.62 14.11 44.36
N LEU A 178 -9.94 12.98 44.17
CA LEU A 178 -9.64 12.04 45.26
C LEU A 178 -8.45 12.49 46.12
N PRO A 179 -8.45 12.16 47.43
CA PRO A 179 -7.29 12.37 48.30
C PRO A 179 -6.04 11.67 47.78
N ARG A 180 -4.86 12.25 48.03
CA ARG A 180 -3.59 11.72 47.53
C ARG A 180 -3.29 10.30 48.03
N GLU A 181 -3.75 9.90 49.21
CA GLU A 181 -3.56 8.52 49.70
C GLU A 181 -4.37 7.50 48.89
N VAL A 182 -5.58 7.88 48.48
CA VAL A 182 -6.49 7.02 47.70
C VAL A 182 -6.00 6.87 46.26
N GLN A 183 -5.49 7.96 45.67
CA GLN A 183 -4.85 7.94 44.35
C GLN A 183 -3.68 6.95 44.28
N GLY A 184 -2.80 6.97 45.29
CA GLY A 184 -1.66 6.05 45.37
C GLY A 184 -2.10 4.59 45.40
N THR A 185 -3.12 4.29 46.22
CA THR A 185 -3.64 2.93 46.39
C THR A 185 -4.29 2.39 45.11
N LEU A 186 -5.07 3.23 44.41
CA LEU A 186 -5.69 2.88 43.14
C LEU A 186 -4.68 2.62 42.02
N ILE A 187 -3.61 3.43 41.95
CA ILE A 187 -2.55 3.21 40.95
C ILE A 187 -1.84 1.88 41.21
N ILE A 188 -1.49 1.60 42.47
CA ILE A 188 -0.78 0.38 42.84
C ILE A 188 -1.66 -0.86 42.57
N SER A 189 -2.94 -0.84 42.97
CA SER A 189 -3.86 -1.95 42.71
C SER A 189 -4.07 -2.20 41.22
N SER A 190 -4.21 -1.13 40.42
CA SER A 190 -4.36 -1.22 38.97
C SER A 190 -3.13 -1.83 38.30
N ILE A 191 -1.92 -1.48 38.77
CA ILE A 191 -0.67 -2.05 38.26
C ILE A 191 -0.56 -3.54 38.61
N LEU A 192 -0.89 -3.92 39.85
CA LEU A 192 -0.83 -5.32 40.30
C LEU A 192 -1.82 -6.20 39.52
N VAL A 193 -3.06 -5.74 39.36
CA VAL A 193 -4.09 -6.46 38.59
C VAL A 193 -3.72 -6.52 37.10
N GLY A 194 -3.26 -5.42 36.52
CA GLY A 194 -2.80 -5.37 35.13
C GLY A 194 -1.61 -6.30 34.87
N TYR A 195 -0.63 -6.33 35.79
CA TYR A 195 0.53 -7.21 35.72
C TYR A 195 0.11 -8.69 35.82
N TRP A 196 -0.81 -9.03 36.72
CA TRP A 196 -1.34 -10.39 36.84
C TRP A 196 -2.10 -10.84 35.59
N LEU A 197 -2.95 -9.99 35.03
CA LEU A 197 -3.67 -10.28 33.77
C LEU A 197 -2.70 -10.45 32.59
N PHE A 198 -1.68 -9.60 32.51
CA PHE A 198 -0.65 -9.66 31.48
C PHE A 198 0.14 -10.99 31.56
N LEU A 199 0.60 -11.39 32.74
CA LEU A 199 1.25 -12.70 32.90
C LEU A 199 0.34 -13.87 32.53
N ARG A 200 -0.96 -13.77 32.83
CA ARG A 200 -1.95 -14.79 32.46
C ARG A 200 -2.12 -14.91 30.93
N SER A 201 -1.99 -13.81 30.18
CA SER A 201 -2.12 -13.88 28.71
C SER A 201 -0.96 -14.59 28.01
N PHE A 202 0.20 -14.79 28.67
CA PHE A 202 1.32 -15.57 28.12
C PHE A 202 1.30 -17.05 28.53
N ASN A 203 0.44 -17.43 29.48
CA ASN A 203 0.30 -18.82 29.95
C ASN A 203 -0.89 -19.55 29.30
N VAL A 204 -1.34 -19.07 28.13
CA VAL A 204 -2.29 -19.73 27.21
C VAL A 204 -1.56 -20.01 25.92
#